data_AF-A0A6J4P8M4-F1
#
_entry.id   AF-A0A6J4P8M4-F1
#
_cell.length_a   1.000
_cell.length_b   1.000
_cell.length_c   1.000
_cell.angle_alpha   90.00
_cell.angle_beta   90.00
_cell.angle_gamma   90.00
#
_symmetry.space_group_name_H-M   'P 1'
#
loop_
_entity.id
_entity.type
_entity.pdbx_description
1 polymer ?
#
loop_
_entity_poly.entity_id
_entity_poly.type
_entity_poly.pdbx_seq_one_letter_code
_entity_poly.pdbx_strand_id
1 'polypeptide(L)'
;MSDSDEKINRLQARLDKMVEYQDYFYREINLINDELKNLKTAQTTSKPAPEPELLIEPPLEPLLEPEVSLYQPPPKLAAPRPATESERNYYSKYTAPAAAPSSRAGLNLEEFVGKNLISLIGIIITVIGVGIGAKYAIDRDLISPATRILLGYLFAAGLFATAIWLKKKYLNFSAVLLSGSLAIMYFLTFFAYSYYSLIPQRLAFALMLFFTAFTVAAALNYNRQVIAHVGLVGAYAVPFLLSNDSGRADILFGYMTIINFGILAISVKKFWKPLYYSSFIFTWLIYSAWYLAGYRADEHFLIAFGFALIFFLTFYLTFLSYKLLAREEFNAEIVVLVLINSFIFYGFGYAILDSRGAFEPYLG
;
A
#
# COMPACT_ATOMS: atom_id res chain seq x y z
N MET A 1 -59.91 -6.44 -7.39
CA MET A 1 -58.65 -5.78 -7.79
C MET A 1 -57.53 -6.59 -7.16
N SER A 2 -56.48 -6.90 -7.92
CA SER A 2 -55.43 -7.84 -7.50
C SER A 2 -54.52 -7.18 -6.46
N ASP A 3 -54.05 -7.93 -5.46
CA ASP A 3 -53.04 -7.50 -4.46
C ASP A 3 -51.77 -6.89 -5.14
N SER A 4 -51.48 -7.36 -6.35
CA SER A 4 -50.41 -6.83 -7.20
C SER A 4 -50.66 -5.38 -7.67
N ASP A 5 -51.91 -5.01 -7.97
CA ASP A 5 -52.26 -3.68 -8.48
C ASP A 5 -52.10 -2.62 -7.37
N GLU A 6 -52.46 -2.98 -6.13
CA GLU A 6 -52.31 -2.11 -4.97
C GLU A 6 -50.83 -1.88 -4.63
N LYS A 7 -50.00 -2.92 -4.75
CA LYS A 7 -48.56 -2.83 -4.55
C LYS A 7 -47.87 -1.95 -5.60
N ILE A 8 -48.28 -2.05 -6.87
CA ILE A 8 -47.76 -1.21 -7.96
C ILE A 8 -48.10 0.26 -7.71
N ASN A 9 -49.36 0.57 -7.38
CA ASN A 9 -49.79 1.94 -7.09
C ASN A 9 -49.04 2.54 -5.90
N ARG A 10 -48.79 1.73 -4.85
CA ARG A 10 -48.01 2.17 -3.68
C ARG A 10 -46.56 2.47 -4.03
N LEU A 11 -45.95 1.69 -4.92
CA LEU A 11 -44.58 1.90 -5.38
C LEU A 11 -44.47 3.15 -6.27
N GLN A 12 -45.41 3.37 -7.18
CA GLN A 12 -45.47 4.60 -8.00
C GLN A 12 -45.61 5.85 -7.13
N ALA A 13 -46.53 5.86 -6.17
CA ALA A 13 -46.68 6.99 -5.24
C ALA A 13 -45.41 7.27 -4.42
N ARG A 14 -44.61 6.24 -4.13
CA ARG A 14 -43.33 6.40 -3.42
C ARG A 14 -42.23 6.93 -4.34
N LEU A 15 -42.24 6.52 -5.60
CA LEU A 15 -41.33 7.03 -6.63
C LEU A 15 -41.56 8.51 -6.89
N ASP A 16 -42.83 8.92 -7.07
CA ASP A 16 -43.20 10.32 -7.32
C ASP A 16 -42.77 11.23 -6.16
N LYS A 17 -42.94 10.79 -4.91
CA LYS A 17 -42.43 11.51 -3.73
C LYS A 17 -40.92 11.64 -3.71
N MET A 18 -40.19 10.62 -4.15
CA MET A 18 -38.72 10.69 -4.20
C MET A 18 -38.23 11.66 -5.27
N VAL A 19 -38.92 11.72 -6.42
CA VAL A 19 -38.63 12.72 -7.47
C VAL A 19 -38.87 14.13 -6.94
N GLU A 20 -39.97 14.36 -6.21
CA GLU A 20 -40.26 15.66 -5.58
C GLU A 20 -39.19 16.06 -4.55
N TYR A 21 -38.71 15.12 -3.73
CA TYR A 21 -37.60 15.38 -2.81
C TYR A 21 -36.31 15.72 -3.54
N GLN A 22 -36.01 15.03 -4.64
CA GLN A 22 -34.83 15.31 -5.45
C GLN A 22 -34.85 16.75 -5.99
N ASP A 23 -35.99 17.20 -6.52
CA ASP A 23 -36.16 18.58 -7.02
C ASP A 23 -36.09 19.62 -5.90
N TYR A 24 -36.61 19.30 -4.71
CA TYR A 24 -36.43 20.14 -3.53
C TYR A 24 -34.95 20.28 -3.15
N PHE A 25 -34.24 19.16 -3.03
CA PHE A 25 -32.80 19.17 -2.69
C PHE A 25 -31.96 19.90 -3.73
N TYR A 26 -32.23 19.73 -5.02
CA TYR A 26 -31.51 20.46 -6.07
C TYR A 26 -31.69 21.97 -5.96
N ARG A 27 -32.92 22.44 -5.68
CA ARG A 27 -33.18 23.87 -5.46
C ARG A 27 -32.46 24.39 -4.24
N GLU A 28 -32.49 23.67 -3.13
CA GLU A 28 -31.82 24.05 -1.89
C GLU A 28 -30.29 24.17 -2.09
N ILE A 29 -29.67 23.19 -2.78
CA ILE A 29 -28.25 23.22 -3.10
C ILE A 29 -27.89 24.44 -3.94
N ASN A 30 -28.72 24.79 -4.93
CA ASN A 30 -28.47 25.95 -5.79
C ASN A 30 -28.60 27.27 -5.01
N LEU A 31 -29.59 27.39 -4.13
CA LEU A 31 -29.75 28.56 -3.25
C LEU A 31 -28.52 28.75 -2.36
N ILE A 32 -28.04 27.68 -1.73
CA ILE A 32 -26.84 27.72 -0.88
C ILE A 32 -25.60 28.10 -1.70
N ASN A 33 -25.46 27.58 -2.92
CA ASN A 33 -24.33 27.93 -3.79
C ASN A 33 -24.36 29.41 -4.20
N ASP A 34 -25.54 29.96 -4.50
CA ASP A 34 -25.70 31.38 -4.82
C ASP A 34 -25.41 32.27 -3.61
N GLU A 35 -25.86 31.88 -2.42
CA GLU A 35 -25.54 32.58 -1.17
C GLU A 35 -24.03 32.55 -0.87
N LEU A 36 -23.39 31.38 -1.04
CA LEU A 36 -21.94 31.25 -0.92
C LEU A 36 -21.18 32.12 -1.92
N LYS A 37 -21.67 32.22 -3.15
CA LYS A 37 -21.07 33.07 -4.19
C LYS A 37 -21.18 34.55 -3.80
N ASN A 38 -22.35 34.99 -3.34
CA ASN A 38 -22.59 36.36 -2.90
C ASN A 38 -21.73 36.73 -1.68
N LEU A 39 -21.61 35.84 -0.69
CA LEU A 39 -20.77 36.05 0.49
C LEU A 39 -19.27 36.11 0.12
N LYS A 40 -18.80 35.27 -0.81
CA LYS A 40 -17.42 35.31 -1.32
C LYS A 40 -17.14 36.58 -2.12
N THR A 41 -18.10 37.07 -2.90
CA THR A 41 -17.97 38.34 -3.63
C THR A 41 -17.97 39.54 -2.67
N ALA A 42 -18.78 39.51 -1.62
CA ALA A 42 -18.82 40.55 -0.57
C ALA A 42 -17.51 40.62 0.24
N GLN A 43 -16.87 39.48 0.55
CA GLN A 43 -15.55 39.45 1.19
C GLN A 43 -14.43 39.97 0.27
N THR A 44 -14.55 39.77 -1.04
CA THR A 44 -13.57 40.30 -2.02
C THR A 44 -13.74 41.81 -2.27
N THR A 45 -14.89 42.41 -1.91
CA THR A 45 -15.16 43.85 -2.09
C THR A 45 -14.95 44.71 -0.84
N SER A 46 -14.65 44.12 0.35
CA SER A 46 -14.19 44.91 1.50
C SER A 46 -12.72 45.27 1.35
N LYS A 47 -12.48 46.40 0.69
CA LYS A 47 -11.20 47.11 0.60
C LYS A 47 -10.64 47.40 2.01
N PRO A 48 -9.34 47.17 2.30
CA PRO A 48 -8.70 47.75 3.48
C PRO A 48 -8.64 49.28 3.34
N ALA A 49 -8.91 49.99 4.43
CA ALA A 49 -8.76 51.45 4.51
C ALA A 49 -7.32 51.89 4.16
N PRO A 50 -7.11 53.10 3.61
CA PRO A 50 -5.80 53.54 3.15
C PRO A 50 -4.88 53.89 4.32
N GLU A 51 -3.72 53.25 4.35
CA GLU A 51 -2.53 53.64 5.12
C GLU A 51 -1.81 54.81 4.40
N PRO A 52 -1.19 55.78 5.11
CA PRO A 52 -0.69 57.01 4.50
C PRO A 52 0.51 56.75 3.56
N GLU A 53 0.49 57.37 2.38
CA GLU A 53 1.61 57.39 1.42
C GLU A 53 2.89 57.97 2.06
N LEU A 54 3.93 57.14 2.17
CA LEU A 54 5.30 57.59 2.32
C LEU A 54 5.93 57.71 0.93
N LEU A 55 6.44 58.91 0.66
CA LEU A 55 7.09 59.38 -0.56
C LEU A 55 8.20 58.41 -1.03
N ILE A 56 8.18 58.11 -2.33
CA ILE A 56 9.24 57.35 -3.02
C ILE A 56 10.40 58.31 -3.32
N GLU A 57 11.57 58.06 -2.72
CA GLU A 57 12.84 58.65 -3.17
C GLU A 57 13.49 57.80 -4.28
N PRO A 58 14.17 58.43 -5.27
CA PRO A 58 14.81 57.74 -6.38
C PRO A 58 16.13 57.04 -6.00
N PRO A 59 16.64 56.12 -6.84
CA PRO A 59 17.80 55.27 -6.52
C PRO A 59 19.12 56.05 -6.53
N LEU A 60 19.90 55.96 -5.45
CA LEU A 60 21.28 56.46 -5.36
C LEU A 60 22.29 55.45 -5.94
N GLU A 61 23.22 55.97 -6.73
CA GLU A 61 24.39 55.28 -7.28
C GLU A 61 25.35 54.75 -6.20
N PRO A 62 26.14 53.69 -6.49
CA PRO A 62 27.11 53.16 -5.54
C PRO A 62 28.37 54.05 -5.51
N LEU A 63 28.58 54.72 -4.36
CA LEU A 63 29.85 55.38 -4.04
C LEU A 63 30.89 54.35 -3.54
N LEU A 64 32.12 54.52 -4.01
CA LEU A 64 33.32 53.76 -3.67
C LEU A 64 33.70 53.84 -2.17
N GLU A 65 34.38 52.77 -1.73
CA GLU A 65 35.04 52.41 -0.47
C GLU A 65 35.53 53.52 0.48
N PRO A 66 35.69 53.15 1.77
CA PRO A 66 37.07 53.08 2.25
C PRO A 66 37.43 51.78 2.98
N GLU A 67 38.74 51.55 2.92
CA GLU A 67 39.55 50.44 3.37
C GLU A 67 39.71 50.37 4.92
N VAL A 68 40.00 49.15 5.40
CA VAL A 68 40.66 48.77 6.67
C VAL A 68 39.83 48.75 7.98
N SER A 69 39.61 47.54 8.53
CA SER A 69 40.26 47.14 9.80
C SER A 69 40.15 45.64 10.08
N LEU A 70 41.30 45.06 10.39
CA LEU A 70 41.55 43.68 10.78
C LEU A 70 40.79 43.28 12.05
N TYR A 71 40.06 42.16 12.00
CA TYR A 71 39.75 41.38 13.21
C TYR A 71 40.11 39.91 13.00
N GLN A 72 40.88 39.40 13.96
CA GLN A 72 41.58 38.12 13.95
C GLN A 72 40.60 36.93 14.13
N PRO A 73 40.89 35.76 13.55
CA PRO A 73 40.21 34.52 13.90
C PRO A 73 40.65 34.01 15.29
N PRO A 74 39.74 33.41 16.08
CA PRO A 74 40.06 32.81 17.37
C PRO A 74 40.97 31.56 17.25
N PRO A 75 41.61 31.11 18.35
CA PRO A 75 42.76 30.22 18.31
C PRO A 75 42.44 28.82 17.78
N LYS A 76 43.32 28.30 16.91
CA LYS A 76 43.41 26.88 16.56
C LYS A 76 43.65 26.05 17.84
N LEU A 77 42.67 25.22 18.21
CA LEU A 77 42.89 24.09 19.08
C LEU A 77 43.98 23.19 18.46
N ALA A 78 44.96 22.88 19.30
CA ALA A 78 46.14 22.10 18.96
C ALA A 78 45.76 20.72 18.39
N ALA A 79 46.42 20.35 17.30
CA ALA A 79 46.40 19.00 16.77
C ALA A 79 46.92 18.00 17.82
N PRO A 80 46.32 16.80 17.95
CA PRO A 80 46.94 15.71 18.68
C PRO A 80 48.22 15.28 17.96
N ARG A 81 49.34 15.24 18.70
CA ARG A 81 50.61 14.69 18.23
C ARG A 81 50.45 13.20 17.86
N PRO A 82 51.22 12.69 16.88
CA PRO A 82 51.19 11.29 16.53
C PRO A 82 51.80 10.46 17.67
N ALA A 83 50.98 9.63 18.31
CA ALA A 83 51.48 8.55 19.13
C ALA A 83 52.01 7.45 18.19
N THR A 84 53.29 7.19 18.33
CA THR A 84 54.08 6.17 17.66
C THR A 84 53.37 4.83 17.56
N GLU A 85 53.33 4.32 16.33
CA GLU A 85 53.00 2.96 15.95
C GLU A 85 54.20 2.06 16.30
N SER A 86 54.27 1.65 17.57
CA SER A 86 55.10 0.55 18.06
C SER A 86 54.74 0.34 19.53
N GLU A 87 54.58 -0.90 19.97
CA GLU A 87 54.29 -1.32 21.35
C GLU A 87 52.82 -1.37 21.80
N ARG A 88 51.99 -2.14 21.06
CA ARG A 88 50.87 -2.85 21.72
C ARG A 88 50.68 -4.30 21.27
N ASN A 89 51.77 -4.93 20.85
CA ASN A 89 51.91 -6.38 20.72
C ASN A 89 52.91 -6.87 21.78
N TYR A 90 52.53 -6.90 23.06
CA TYR A 90 53.23 -7.72 24.07
C TYR A 90 52.41 -7.73 25.36
N TYR A 91 51.44 -8.65 25.48
CA TYR A 91 50.86 -9.29 26.68
C TYR A 91 49.68 -10.14 26.15
N SER A 92 49.93 -11.34 25.63
CA SER A 92 49.90 -12.62 26.37
C SER A 92 48.56 -12.84 27.08
N LYS A 93 47.63 -13.62 26.50
CA LYS A 93 47.50 -15.09 26.62
C LYS A 93 46.88 -15.50 27.98
N TYR A 94 45.74 -16.19 27.87
CA TYR A 94 44.86 -16.76 28.91
C TYR A 94 43.88 -15.82 29.63
N THR A 95 42.69 -15.69 29.04
CA THR A 95 41.44 -15.69 29.80
C THR A 95 40.55 -16.80 29.22
N ALA A 96 40.07 -17.68 30.09
CA ALA A 96 39.13 -18.74 29.78
C ALA A 96 37.91 -18.22 28.99
N PRO A 97 37.15 -19.08 28.27
CA PRO A 97 35.98 -18.64 27.52
C PRO A 97 34.97 -18.03 28.50
N ALA A 98 34.93 -16.70 28.58
CA ALA A 98 33.85 -15.99 29.23
C ALA A 98 32.58 -16.42 28.47
N ALA A 99 31.69 -17.09 29.18
CA ALA A 99 30.39 -17.50 28.70
C ALA A 99 29.81 -16.38 27.84
N ALA A 100 29.47 -16.70 26.59
CA ALA A 100 28.76 -15.80 25.72
C ALA A 100 27.60 -15.18 26.52
N PRO A 101 27.39 -13.86 26.50
CA PRO A 101 26.19 -13.32 27.08
C PRO A 101 25.04 -14.00 26.35
N SER A 102 24.30 -14.84 27.08
CA SER A 102 23.01 -15.35 26.64
C SER A 102 22.23 -14.12 26.21
N SER A 103 22.07 -13.95 24.89
CA SER A 103 21.20 -12.94 24.34
C SER A 103 19.82 -13.28 24.85
N ARG A 104 19.44 -12.64 25.96
CA ARG A 104 18.07 -12.60 26.44
C ARG A 104 17.24 -12.27 25.21
N ALA A 105 16.18 -13.05 25.01
CA ALA A 105 15.12 -12.83 24.05
C ALA A 105 14.39 -11.51 24.35
N GLY A 106 15.11 -10.39 24.32
CA GLY A 106 14.56 -9.07 24.09
C GLY A 106 14.20 -9.05 22.62
N LEU A 107 12.90 -9.15 22.39
CA LEU A 107 12.24 -9.05 21.10
C LEU A 107 13.05 -8.22 20.09
N ASN A 108 13.27 -8.79 18.90
CA ASN A 108 13.73 -8.12 17.67
C ASN A 108 12.77 -7.00 17.20
N LEU A 109 12.06 -6.35 18.12
CA LEU A 109 11.20 -5.21 17.88
C LEU A 109 12.01 -4.04 17.35
N GLU A 110 13.21 -3.81 17.85
CA GLU A 110 14.03 -2.66 17.43
C GLU A 110 14.53 -2.81 15.98
N GLU A 111 14.88 -4.02 15.53
CA GLU A 111 15.22 -4.27 14.13
C GLU A 111 13.96 -4.26 13.22
N PHE A 112 12.82 -4.78 13.70
CA PHE A 112 11.56 -4.77 12.95
C PHE A 112 10.98 -3.35 12.81
N VAL A 113 10.96 -2.57 13.90
CA VAL A 113 10.50 -1.18 13.99
C VAL A 113 11.50 -0.25 13.27
N GLY A 114 12.81 -0.43 13.45
CA GLY A 114 13.81 0.44 12.83
C GLY A 114 13.97 0.23 11.33
N LYS A 115 13.98 -1.02 10.84
CA LYS A 115 14.34 -1.32 9.45
C LYS A 115 13.13 -1.41 8.52
N ASN A 116 12.04 -2.04 8.97
CA ASN A 116 10.89 -2.30 8.10
C ASN A 116 9.80 -1.23 8.25
N LEU A 117 9.53 -0.74 9.47
CA LEU A 117 8.45 0.23 9.70
C LEU A 117 8.79 1.61 9.13
N ILE A 118 10.00 2.13 9.38
CA ILE A 118 10.44 3.41 8.79
C ILE A 118 10.40 3.34 7.26
N SER A 119 10.82 2.21 6.69
CA SER A 119 10.77 1.99 5.25
C SER A 119 9.34 2.00 4.71
N LEU A 120 8.41 1.35 5.42
CA LEU A 120 7.00 1.32 5.07
C LEU A 120 6.36 2.71 5.15
N ILE A 121 6.64 3.45 6.23
CA ILE A 121 6.16 4.83 6.43
C ILE A 121 6.68 5.73 5.30
N GLY A 122 7.97 5.60 4.93
CA GLY A 122 8.55 6.37 3.82
C GLY A 122 7.85 6.10 2.49
N ILE A 123 7.49 4.84 2.20
CA ILE A 123 6.71 4.48 1.00
C ILE A 123 5.34 5.16 1.05
N ILE A 124 4.63 5.04 2.18
CA ILE A 124 3.29 5.62 2.35
C ILE A 124 3.32 7.14 2.17
N ILE A 125 4.24 7.83 2.84
CA ILE A 125 4.40 9.29 2.72
C ILE A 125 4.72 9.69 1.28
N THR A 126 5.59 8.95 0.59
CA THR A 126 5.93 9.23 -0.81
C THR A 126 4.70 9.11 -1.71
N VAL A 127 3.92 8.04 -1.57
CA VAL A 127 2.70 7.83 -2.36
C VAL A 127 1.65 8.90 -2.06
N ILE A 128 1.44 9.24 -0.78
CA ILE A 128 0.52 10.29 -0.36
C ILE A 128 0.96 11.64 -0.92
N GLY A 129 2.25 11.98 -0.83
CA GLY A 129 2.79 13.24 -1.34
C GLY A 129 2.53 13.39 -2.84
N VAL A 130 2.73 12.33 -3.62
CA VAL A 130 2.40 12.32 -5.05
C VAL A 130 0.90 12.44 -5.27
N GLY A 131 0.07 11.76 -4.47
CA GLY A 131 -1.39 11.88 -4.53
C GLY A 131 -1.89 13.30 -4.29
N ILE A 132 -1.35 13.99 -3.28
CA ILE A 132 -1.69 15.38 -2.97
C ILE A 132 -1.21 16.30 -4.10
N GLY A 133 0.02 16.12 -4.61
CA GLY A 133 0.53 16.90 -5.74
C GLY A 133 -0.32 16.72 -7.01
N ALA A 134 -0.74 15.48 -7.29
CA ALA A 134 -1.66 15.19 -8.38
C ALA A 134 -3.01 15.88 -8.18
N LYS A 135 -3.61 15.77 -6.98
CA LYS A 135 -4.86 16.45 -6.63
C LYS A 135 -4.77 17.96 -6.83
N TYR A 136 -3.70 18.59 -6.36
CA TYR A 136 -3.49 20.04 -6.55
C TYR A 136 -3.45 20.44 -8.03
N ALA A 137 -2.83 19.63 -8.89
CA ALA A 137 -2.81 19.87 -10.33
C ALA A 137 -4.19 19.69 -10.99
N ILE A 138 -5.04 18.83 -10.43
CA ILE A 138 -6.42 18.61 -10.85
C ILE A 138 -7.29 19.82 -10.45
N ASP A 139 -7.26 20.20 -9.18
CA ASP A 139 -8.15 21.21 -8.59
C ASP A 139 -7.95 22.62 -9.19
N ARG A 140 -6.82 22.86 -9.86
CA ARG A 140 -6.50 24.12 -10.53
C ARG A 140 -6.54 24.05 -12.05
N ASP A 141 -7.06 22.97 -12.63
CA ASP A 141 -7.16 22.74 -14.08
C ASP A 141 -5.84 22.96 -14.84
N LEU A 142 -4.70 22.72 -14.18
CA LEU A 142 -3.39 23.10 -14.71
C LEU A 142 -2.95 22.23 -15.91
N ILE A 143 -3.46 20.99 -15.99
CA ILE A 143 -2.89 19.94 -16.85
C ILE A 143 -4.01 19.02 -17.34
N SER A 144 -3.97 18.55 -18.59
CA SER A 144 -4.92 17.56 -19.13
C SER A 144 -4.77 16.16 -18.48
N PRO A 145 -5.82 15.32 -18.44
CA PRO A 145 -5.74 13.97 -17.87
C PRO A 145 -4.60 13.10 -18.42
N ALA A 146 -4.40 13.08 -19.74
CA ALA A 146 -3.34 12.30 -20.36
C ALA A 146 -1.94 12.82 -19.97
N THR A 147 -1.75 14.14 -19.95
CA THR A 147 -0.50 14.77 -19.54
C THR A 147 -0.21 14.52 -18.05
N ARG A 148 -1.24 14.48 -17.19
CA ARG A 148 -1.08 14.12 -15.76
C ARG A 148 -0.51 12.72 -15.59
N ILE A 149 -1.07 11.73 -16.30
CA ILE A 149 -0.58 10.34 -16.25
C ILE A 149 0.85 10.24 -16.78
N LEU A 150 1.15 10.90 -17.91
CA LEU A 150 2.48 10.89 -18.49
C LEU A 150 3.53 11.52 -17.57
N LEU A 151 3.26 12.70 -17.01
CA LEU A 151 4.15 13.36 -16.05
C LEU A 151 4.31 12.54 -14.77
N GLY A 152 3.24 11.90 -14.29
CA GLY A 152 3.31 10.98 -13.17
C GLY A 152 4.25 9.80 -13.45
N TYR A 153 4.17 9.21 -14.64
CA TYR A 153 5.07 8.12 -15.05
C TYR A 153 6.52 8.59 -15.19
N LEU A 154 6.75 9.78 -15.76
CA LEU A 154 8.09 10.36 -15.85
C LEU A 154 8.68 10.62 -14.46
N PHE A 155 7.88 11.16 -13.55
CA PHE A 155 8.29 11.37 -12.16
C PHE A 155 8.60 10.04 -11.47
N ALA A 156 7.74 9.03 -11.60
CA ALA A 156 7.97 7.72 -11.03
C ALA A 156 9.21 7.04 -11.63
N ALA A 157 9.45 7.18 -12.94
CA ALA A 157 10.66 6.70 -13.60
C ALA A 157 11.91 7.42 -13.09
N GLY A 158 11.82 8.73 -12.83
CA GLY A 158 12.88 9.51 -12.19
C GLY A 158 13.21 8.99 -10.80
N LEU A 159 12.20 8.81 -9.93
CA LEU A 159 12.38 8.22 -8.61
C LEU A 159 12.98 6.82 -8.68
N PHE A 160 12.53 6.00 -9.64
CA PHE A 160 13.03 4.66 -9.86
C PHE A 160 14.52 4.66 -10.25
N ALA A 161 14.92 5.54 -11.17
CA ALA A 161 16.32 5.70 -11.58
C ALA A 161 17.20 6.20 -10.42
N THR A 162 16.71 7.18 -9.65
CA THR A 162 17.39 7.66 -8.44
C THR A 162 17.55 6.54 -7.42
N ALA A 163 16.54 5.68 -7.25
CA ALA A 163 16.63 4.54 -6.35
C ALA A 163 17.76 3.60 -6.76
N ILE A 164 17.87 3.23 -8.04
CA ILE A 164 18.96 2.39 -8.54
C ILE A 164 20.32 3.04 -8.31
N TRP A 165 20.45 4.34 -8.58
CA TRP A 165 21.70 5.08 -8.39
C TRP A 165 22.14 5.08 -6.91
N LEU A 166 21.20 5.29 -5.99
CA LEU A 166 21.47 5.31 -4.54
C LEU A 166 21.73 3.93 -3.94
N LYS A 167 21.40 2.83 -4.65
CA LYS A 167 21.50 1.46 -4.13
C LYS A 167 22.87 1.15 -3.55
N LYS A 168 23.94 1.60 -4.19
CA LYS A 168 25.33 1.32 -3.78
C LYS A 168 25.70 1.96 -2.43
N LYS A 169 25.15 3.13 -2.12
CA LYS A 169 25.50 3.93 -0.94
C LYS A 169 24.46 3.85 0.18
N TYR A 170 23.18 3.76 -0.17
CA TYR A 170 22.05 3.83 0.77
C TYR A 170 21.00 2.76 0.47
N LEU A 171 21.33 1.49 0.75
CA LEU A 171 20.49 0.34 0.37
C LEU A 171 19.04 0.40 0.90
N ASN A 172 18.85 0.79 2.17
CA ASN A 172 17.51 0.87 2.77
C ASN A 172 16.68 1.99 2.13
N PHE A 173 17.25 3.18 2.02
CA PHE A 173 16.57 4.33 1.41
C PHE A 173 16.25 4.09 -0.07
N SER A 174 17.18 3.47 -0.79
CA SER A 174 16.99 3.03 -2.17
C SER A 174 15.82 2.04 -2.30
N ALA A 175 15.70 1.07 -1.39
CA ALA A 175 14.58 0.13 -1.38
C ALA A 175 13.23 0.84 -1.18
N VAL A 176 13.16 1.82 -0.27
CA VAL A 176 11.96 2.65 -0.03
C VAL A 176 11.58 3.42 -1.28
N LEU A 177 12.55 4.09 -1.90
CA LEU A 177 12.32 4.92 -3.08
C LEU A 177 11.87 4.07 -4.28
N LEU A 178 12.50 2.90 -4.47
CA LEU A 178 12.11 1.94 -5.49
C LEU A 178 10.69 1.44 -5.28
N SER A 179 10.35 1.01 -4.06
CA SER A 179 9.00 0.57 -3.72
C SER A 179 7.96 1.68 -3.90
N GLY A 180 8.28 2.91 -3.49
CA GLY A 180 7.42 4.07 -3.69
C GLY A 180 7.18 4.35 -5.18
N SER A 181 8.23 4.32 -6.01
CA SER A 181 8.10 4.52 -7.46
C SER A 181 7.20 3.47 -8.12
N LEU A 182 7.34 2.20 -7.74
CA LEU A 182 6.49 1.11 -8.26
C LEU A 182 5.05 1.25 -7.79
N ALA A 183 4.82 1.64 -6.54
CA ALA A 183 3.48 1.93 -6.03
C ALA A 183 2.83 3.10 -6.79
N ILE A 184 3.58 4.16 -7.11
CA ILE A 184 3.08 5.28 -7.92
C ILE A 184 2.70 4.80 -9.32
N MET A 185 3.56 4.06 -10.02
CA MET A 185 3.25 3.50 -11.35
C MET A 185 1.99 2.63 -11.31
N TYR A 186 1.83 1.85 -10.25
CA TYR A 186 0.67 1.01 -10.03
C TYR A 186 -0.62 1.85 -9.91
N PHE A 187 -0.64 2.87 -9.05
CA PHE A 187 -1.79 3.78 -8.92
C PHE A 187 -2.07 4.59 -10.19
N LEU A 188 -1.03 5.03 -10.91
CA LEU A 188 -1.19 5.73 -12.19
C LEU A 188 -1.84 4.83 -13.25
N THR A 189 -1.47 3.55 -13.30
CA THR A 189 -2.13 2.57 -14.18
C THR A 189 -3.61 2.43 -13.84
N PHE A 190 -3.91 2.31 -12.53
CA PHE A 190 -5.28 2.23 -12.05
C PHE A 190 -6.08 3.46 -12.46
N PHE A 191 -5.57 4.66 -12.21
CA PHE A 191 -6.26 5.91 -12.58
C PHE A 191 -6.42 6.08 -14.09
N ALA A 192 -5.40 5.71 -14.88
CA ALA A 192 -5.48 5.74 -16.33
C ALA A 192 -6.62 4.84 -16.86
N TYR A 193 -6.88 3.71 -16.20
CA TYR A 193 -8.01 2.83 -16.53
C TYR A 193 -9.34 3.33 -15.95
N SER A 194 -9.44 3.43 -14.63
CA SER A 194 -10.71 3.56 -13.92
C SER A 194 -11.27 4.99 -13.92
N TYR A 195 -10.42 6.00 -13.81
CA TYR A 195 -10.85 7.39 -13.67
C TYR A 195 -10.83 8.16 -14.99
N TYR A 196 -9.83 7.88 -15.83
CA TYR A 196 -9.61 8.63 -17.07
C TYR A 196 -9.93 7.85 -18.33
N SER A 197 -10.23 6.55 -18.23
CA SER A 197 -10.58 5.68 -19.37
C SER A 197 -9.59 5.76 -20.55
N LEU A 198 -8.32 6.04 -20.27
CA LEU A 198 -7.26 6.24 -21.26
C LEU A 198 -6.74 4.91 -21.83
N ILE A 199 -6.81 3.85 -21.04
CA ILE A 199 -6.33 2.52 -21.42
C ILE A 199 -7.39 1.45 -21.17
N PRO A 200 -7.47 0.41 -22.01
CA PRO A 200 -8.41 -0.69 -21.78
C PRO A 200 -7.98 -1.55 -20.58
N GLN A 201 -8.94 -2.18 -19.91
CA GLN A 201 -8.75 -3.05 -18.74
C GLN A 201 -7.65 -4.10 -18.94
N ARG A 202 -7.61 -4.73 -20.13
CA ARG A 202 -6.60 -5.75 -20.49
C ARG A 202 -5.17 -5.21 -20.45
N LEU A 203 -4.97 -3.98 -20.92
CA LEU A 203 -3.66 -3.33 -20.91
C LEU A 203 -3.27 -2.92 -19.49
N ALA A 204 -4.22 -2.40 -18.70
CA ALA A 204 -4.00 -2.06 -17.30
C ALA A 204 -3.58 -3.31 -16.49
N PHE A 205 -4.27 -4.43 -16.70
CA PHE A 205 -3.93 -5.71 -16.07
C PHE A 205 -2.52 -6.18 -16.45
N ALA A 206 -2.17 -6.13 -17.74
CA ALA A 206 -0.84 -6.53 -18.21
C ALA A 206 0.28 -5.66 -17.60
N LEU A 207 0.08 -4.34 -17.53
CA LEU A 207 1.03 -3.41 -16.90
C LEU A 207 1.18 -3.65 -15.40
N MET A 208 0.07 -3.82 -14.67
CA MET A 208 0.11 -4.12 -13.24
C MET A 208 0.78 -5.46 -12.94
N LEU A 209 0.54 -6.48 -13.77
CA LEU A 209 1.22 -7.76 -13.67
C LEU A 209 2.72 -7.62 -13.94
N PHE A 210 3.10 -6.84 -14.96
CA PHE A 210 4.49 -6.52 -15.24
C PHE A 210 5.17 -5.81 -14.06
N PHE A 211 4.54 -4.79 -13.48
CA PHE A 211 5.07 -4.11 -12.29
C PHE A 211 5.16 -5.03 -11.07
N THR A 212 4.22 -5.96 -10.90
CA THR A 212 4.26 -6.95 -9.82
C THR A 212 5.44 -7.91 -10.00
N ALA A 213 5.61 -8.48 -11.20
CA ALA A 213 6.73 -9.35 -11.52
C ALA A 213 8.07 -8.63 -11.37
N PHE A 214 8.13 -7.36 -11.80
CA PHE A 214 9.29 -6.51 -11.62
C PHE A 214 9.59 -6.23 -10.14
N THR A 215 8.55 -5.95 -9.34
CA THR A 215 8.68 -5.74 -7.88
C THR A 215 9.22 -6.98 -7.18
N VAL A 216 8.75 -8.17 -7.58
CA VAL A 216 9.27 -9.45 -7.09
C VAL A 216 10.75 -9.62 -7.46
N ALA A 217 11.12 -9.38 -8.72
CA ALA A 217 12.51 -9.45 -9.17
C ALA A 217 13.40 -8.45 -8.41
N ALA A 218 12.92 -7.23 -8.21
CA ALA A 218 13.60 -6.20 -7.41
C ALA A 218 13.75 -6.62 -5.95
N ALA A 219 12.72 -7.20 -5.33
CA ALA A 219 12.78 -7.70 -3.96
C ALA A 219 13.88 -8.76 -3.79
N LEU A 220 13.99 -9.69 -4.75
CA LEU A 220 15.04 -10.70 -4.77
C LEU A 220 16.43 -10.09 -5.00
N ASN A 221 16.56 -9.12 -5.90
CA ASN A 221 17.82 -8.44 -6.23
C ASN A 221 18.33 -7.52 -5.11
N TYR A 222 17.42 -6.90 -4.35
CA TYR A 222 17.75 -6.12 -3.16
C TYR A 222 17.88 -7.01 -1.91
N ASN A 223 17.37 -8.25 -1.98
CA ASN A 223 17.22 -9.16 -0.85
C ASN A 223 16.46 -8.48 0.30
N ARG A 224 15.38 -7.74 -0.02
CA ARG A 224 14.58 -6.98 0.94
C ARG A 224 13.11 -7.38 0.91
N GLN A 225 12.66 -7.86 2.06
CA GLN A 225 11.30 -8.32 2.27
C GLN A 225 10.25 -7.20 2.17
N VAL A 226 10.59 -5.95 2.52
CA VAL A 226 9.68 -4.80 2.41
C VAL A 226 9.21 -4.60 0.97
N ILE A 227 10.11 -4.75 0.00
CA ILE A 227 9.78 -4.61 -1.43
C ILE A 227 8.79 -5.71 -1.84
N ALA A 228 8.97 -6.94 -1.35
CA ALA A 228 8.06 -8.03 -1.62
C ALA A 228 6.66 -7.81 -1.00
N HIS A 229 6.55 -7.17 0.16
CA HIS A 229 5.25 -6.84 0.76
C HIS A 229 4.50 -5.79 -0.06
N VAL A 230 5.20 -4.80 -0.62
CA VAL A 230 4.60 -3.83 -1.54
C VAL A 230 4.07 -4.52 -2.78
N GLY A 231 4.84 -5.45 -3.35
CA GLY A 231 4.39 -6.28 -4.47
C GLY A 231 3.20 -7.18 -4.10
N LEU A 232 3.19 -7.75 -2.90
CA LEU A 232 2.08 -8.55 -2.37
C LEU A 232 0.80 -7.73 -2.32
N VAL A 233 0.82 -6.57 -1.64
CA VAL A 233 -0.35 -5.70 -1.49
C VAL A 233 -0.85 -5.23 -2.86
N GLY A 234 0.07 -4.84 -3.75
CA GLY A 234 -0.27 -4.49 -5.12
C GLY A 234 -0.97 -5.65 -5.84
N ALA A 235 -0.38 -6.84 -5.84
CA ALA A 235 -0.94 -8.02 -6.51
C ALA A 235 -2.35 -8.34 -6.02
N TYR A 236 -2.58 -8.43 -4.71
CA TYR A 236 -3.91 -8.71 -4.15
C TYR A 236 -4.94 -7.62 -4.48
N ALA A 237 -4.51 -6.38 -4.72
CA ALA A 237 -5.41 -5.29 -5.09
C ALA A 237 -5.87 -5.36 -6.56
N VAL A 238 -5.12 -6.00 -7.48
CA VAL A 238 -5.40 -6.00 -8.93
C VAL A 238 -6.86 -6.39 -9.25
N PRO A 239 -7.40 -7.52 -8.76
CA PRO A 239 -8.73 -7.96 -9.15
C PRO A 239 -9.83 -7.01 -8.69
N PHE A 240 -9.63 -6.32 -7.56
CA PHE A 240 -10.59 -5.34 -7.03
C PHE A 240 -10.51 -4.02 -7.79
N LEU A 241 -9.30 -3.56 -8.08
CA LEU A 241 -9.07 -2.30 -8.80
C LEU A 241 -9.47 -2.38 -10.27
N LEU A 242 -9.32 -3.55 -10.88
CA LEU A 242 -9.69 -3.78 -12.27
C LEU A 242 -11.01 -4.56 -12.37
N SER A 243 -11.79 -4.67 -11.30
CA SER A 243 -13.10 -5.32 -11.33
C SER A 243 -14.03 -4.59 -12.30
N ASN A 244 -14.84 -5.36 -13.02
CA ASN A 244 -15.95 -4.85 -13.84
C ASN A 244 -17.31 -5.23 -13.23
N ASP A 245 -17.34 -5.48 -11.93
CA ASP A 245 -18.52 -5.88 -11.14
C ASP A 245 -19.24 -7.12 -11.67
N SER A 246 -18.52 -7.99 -12.38
CA SER A 246 -19.07 -9.22 -12.95
C SER A 246 -19.45 -10.30 -11.94
N GLY A 247 -19.12 -10.12 -10.65
CA GLY A 247 -19.38 -11.11 -9.60
C GLY A 247 -18.60 -12.42 -9.76
N ARG A 248 -17.61 -12.46 -10.66
CA ARG A 248 -16.88 -13.67 -11.04
C ARG A 248 -15.82 -14.08 -10.02
N ALA A 249 -16.28 -14.77 -8.98
CA ALA A 249 -15.44 -15.33 -7.91
C ALA A 249 -14.39 -16.33 -8.43
N ASP A 250 -14.68 -17.02 -9.53
CA ASP A 250 -13.77 -17.96 -10.20
C ASP A 250 -12.49 -17.25 -10.68
N ILE A 251 -12.62 -16.07 -11.27
CA ILE A 251 -11.47 -15.28 -11.74
C ILE A 251 -10.69 -14.72 -10.55
N LEU A 252 -11.38 -14.20 -9.54
CA LEU A 252 -10.76 -13.65 -8.33
C LEU A 252 -9.89 -14.69 -7.62
N PHE A 253 -10.48 -15.86 -7.29
CA PHE A 253 -9.77 -16.89 -6.55
C PHE A 253 -8.73 -17.63 -7.41
N GLY A 254 -8.97 -17.78 -8.71
CA GLY A 254 -7.98 -18.29 -9.65
C GLY A 254 -6.73 -17.40 -9.68
N TYR A 255 -6.92 -16.09 -9.79
CA TYR A 255 -5.83 -15.12 -9.74
C TYR A 255 -5.10 -15.16 -8.39
N MET A 256 -5.83 -15.15 -7.27
CA MET A 256 -5.23 -15.23 -5.93
C MET A 256 -4.42 -16.51 -5.73
N THR A 257 -4.84 -17.63 -6.32
CA THR A 257 -4.09 -18.90 -6.27
C THR A 257 -2.72 -18.75 -6.91
N ILE A 258 -2.65 -18.12 -8.10
CA ILE A 258 -1.38 -17.87 -8.80
C ILE A 258 -0.46 -16.96 -7.96
N ILE A 259 -1.01 -15.88 -7.40
CA ILE A 259 -0.24 -14.96 -6.54
C ILE A 259 0.26 -15.66 -5.28
N ASN A 260 -0.59 -16.46 -4.63
CA ASN A 260 -0.21 -17.27 -3.47
C ASN A 260 0.96 -18.20 -3.79
N PHE A 261 0.90 -18.97 -4.87
CA PHE A 261 2.02 -19.84 -5.23
C PHE A 261 3.31 -19.07 -5.47
N GLY A 262 3.25 -17.94 -6.19
CA GLY A 262 4.42 -17.11 -6.43
C GLY A 262 5.05 -16.57 -5.15
N ILE A 263 4.23 -15.98 -4.26
CA ILE A 263 4.74 -15.34 -3.05
C ILE A 263 5.21 -16.36 -2.01
N LEU A 264 4.52 -17.49 -1.89
CA LEU A 264 4.88 -18.56 -0.95
C LEU A 264 6.15 -19.29 -1.40
N ALA A 265 6.35 -19.48 -2.70
CA ALA A 265 7.62 -20.00 -3.22
C ALA A 265 8.81 -19.10 -2.83
N ILE A 266 8.65 -17.77 -2.92
CA ILE A 266 9.66 -16.80 -2.48
C ILE A 266 9.84 -16.86 -0.96
N SER A 267 8.74 -16.91 -0.23
CA SER A 267 8.70 -16.96 1.24
C SER A 267 9.48 -18.17 1.76
N VAL A 268 9.32 -19.36 1.16
CA VAL A 268 10.08 -20.57 1.50
C VAL A 268 11.55 -20.43 1.08
N LYS A 269 11.81 -20.03 -0.18
CA LYS A 269 13.18 -19.92 -0.71
C LYS A 269 14.06 -18.94 0.06
N LYS A 270 13.48 -17.87 0.60
CA LYS A 270 14.18 -16.80 1.34
C LYS A 270 13.98 -16.85 2.85
N PHE A 271 13.20 -17.81 3.35
CA PHE A 271 12.78 -17.89 4.75
C PHE A 271 12.12 -16.59 5.28
N TRP A 272 11.40 -15.88 4.39
CA TRP A 272 10.69 -14.65 4.73
C TRP A 272 9.30 -14.97 5.29
N LYS A 273 9.24 -15.45 6.54
CA LYS A 273 8.00 -15.84 7.23
C LYS A 273 6.90 -14.77 7.22
N PRO A 274 7.17 -13.46 7.34
CA PRO A 274 6.09 -12.48 7.33
C PRO A 274 5.36 -12.37 5.97
N LEU A 275 5.98 -12.81 4.86
CA LEU A 275 5.24 -12.94 3.59
C LEU A 275 4.20 -14.07 3.65
N TYR A 276 4.55 -15.19 4.28
CA TYR A 276 3.61 -16.29 4.52
C TYR A 276 2.43 -15.80 5.37
N TYR A 277 2.69 -15.11 6.49
CA TYR A 277 1.63 -14.56 7.35
C TYR A 277 0.75 -13.55 6.63
N SER A 278 1.36 -12.61 5.89
CA SER A 278 0.60 -11.61 5.15
C SER A 278 -0.28 -12.26 4.08
N SER A 279 0.26 -13.19 3.30
CA SER A 279 -0.49 -13.89 2.26
C SER A 279 -1.64 -14.73 2.83
N PHE A 280 -1.40 -15.39 3.97
CA PHE A 280 -2.40 -16.15 4.70
C PHE A 280 -3.57 -15.26 5.14
N ILE A 281 -3.25 -14.16 5.83
CA ILE A 281 -4.25 -13.21 6.35
C ILE A 281 -5.06 -12.62 5.19
N PHE A 282 -4.41 -12.10 4.15
CA PHE A 282 -5.13 -11.51 3.02
C PHE A 282 -5.99 -12.53 2.28
N THR A 283 -5.51 -13.76 2.09
CA THR A 283 -6.29 -14.79 1.39
C THR A 283 -7.57 -15.13 2.13
N TRP A 284 -7.45 -15.44 3.42
CA TRP A 284 -8.63 -15.81 4.21
C TRP A 284 -9.54 -14.62 4.49
N LEU A 285 -8.99 -13.41 4.66
CA LEU A 285 -9.80 -12.20 4.82
C LEU A 285 -10.63 -11.91 3.56
N ILE A 286 -10.00 -11.95 2.38
CA ILE A 286 -10.70 -11.75 1.10
C ILE A 286 -11.75 -12.84 0.87
N TYR A 287 -11.40 -14.10 1.11
CA TYR A 287 -12.34 -15.21 0.97
C TYR A 287 -13.54 -15.06 1.91
N SER A 288 -13.28 -14.71 3.18
CA SER A 288 -14.33 -14.48 4.18
C SER A 288 -15.23 -13.31 3.80
N ALA A 289 -14.65 -12.20 3.34
CA ALA A 289 -15.40 -11.03 2.91
C ALA A 289 -16.32 -11.36 1.73
N TRP A 290 -15.81 -12.09 0.73
CA TRP A 290 -16.63 -12.56 -0.39
C TRP A 290 -17.75 -13.51 0.07
N TYR A 291 -17.43 -14.46 0.95
CA TYR A 291 -18.39 -15.43 1.45
C TYR A 291 -19.55 -14.74 2.19
N LEU A 292 -19.24 -13.81 3.09
CA LEU A 292 -20.23 -13.08 3.86
C LEU A 292 -21.05 -12.09 3.03
N ALA A 293 -20.45 -11.51 1.98
CA ALA A 293 -21.10 -10.48 1.19
C ALA A 293 -22.03 -11.02 0.09
N GLY A 294 -21.74 -12.20 -0.46
CA GLY A 294 -22.41 -12.63 -1.69
C GLY A 294 -22.41 -14.13 -1.97
N TYR A 295 -22.13 -14.99 -0.99
CA TYR A 295 -22.21 -16.43 -1.20
C TYR A 295 -23.65 -16.90 -1.44
N ARG A 296 -23.83 -17.72 -2.47
CA ARG A 296 -25.11 -18.35 -2.84
C ARG A 296 -24.85 -19.83 -3.10
N ALA A 297 -25.48 -20.71 -2.32
CA ALA A 297 -25.17 -22.14 -2.33
C ALA A 297 -25.34 -22.77 -3.72
N ASP A 298 -26.42 -22.44 -4.42
CA ASP A 298 -26.74 -23.02 -5.74
C ASP A 298 -25.72 -22.68 -6.82
N GLU A 299 -25.16 -21.47 -6.79
CA GLU A 299 -24.29 -20.94 -7.83
C GLU A 299 -22.80 -21.11 -7.48
N HIS A 300 -22.46 -21.09 -6.19
CA HIS A 300 -21.08 -20.90 -5.74
C HIS A 300 -20.51 -22.07 -4.94
N PHE A 301 -21.27 -23.14 -4.68
CA PHE A 301 -20.80 -24.28 -3.89
C PHE A 301 -19.45 -24.83 -4.36
N LEU A 302 -19.33 -25.18 -5.65
CA LEU A 302 -18.10 -25.77 -6.20
C LEU A 302 -16.92 -24.79 -6.15
N ILE A 303 -17.18 -23.51 -6.42
CA ILE A 303 -16.15 -22.46 -6.40
C ILE A 303 -15.69 -22.24 -4.96
N ALA A 304 -16.61 -22.05 -4.02
CA ALA A 304 -16.31 -21.81 -2.63
C ALA A 304 -15.54 -22.98 -2.01
N PHE A 305 -16.06 -24.20 -2.12
CA PHE A 305 -15.43 -25.38 -1.54
C PHE A 305 -14.10 -25.72 -2.23
N GLY A 306 -14.07 -25.67 -3.57
CA GLY A 306 -12.88 -25.98 -4.37
C GLY A 306 -11.72 -25.04 -4.05
N PHE A 307 -11.96 -23.72 -4.02
CA PHE A 307 -10.92 -22.76 -3.69
C PHE A 307 -10.56 -22.74 -2.21
N ALA A 308 -11.50 -22.99 -1.30
CA ALA A 308 -11.16 -23.19 0.12
C ALA A 308 -10.18 -24.35 0.31
N LEU A 309 -10.41 -25.47 -0.40
CA LEU A 309 -9.51 -26.61 -0.38
C LEU A 309 -8.15 -26.27 -0.99
N ILE A 310 -8.11 -25.58 -2.13
CA ILE A 310 -6.86 -25.14 -2.75
C ILE A 310 -6.05 -24.24 -1.81
N PHE A 311 -6.69 -23.24 -1.18
CA PHE A 311 -6.01 -22.34 -0.24
C PHE A 311 -5.53 -23.10 0.99
N PHE A 312 -6.38 -23.96 1.57
CA PHE A 312 -6.02 -24.82 2.68
C PHE A 312 -4.75 -25.64 2.37
N LEU A 313 -4.75 -26.38 1.24
CA LEU A 313 -3.62 -27.19 0.81
C LEU A 313 -2.39 -26.35 0.51
N THR A 314 -2.56 -25.19 -0.12
CA THR A 314 -1.45 -24.28 -0.45
C THR A 314 -0.71 -23.82 0.80
N PHE A 315 -1.42 -23.36 1.84
CA PHE A 315 -0.80 -22.94 3.09
C PHE A 315 -0.27 -24.11 3.93
N TYR A 316 -0.96 -25.27 3.89
CA TYR A 316 -0.51 -26.49 4.56
C TYR A 316 0.79 -27.04 3.96
N LEU A 317 0.87 -27.13 2.63
CA LEU A 317 2.08 -27.58 1.91
C LEU A 317 3.25 -26.62 2.10
N THR A 318 2.98 -25.32 2.14
CA THR A 318 4.02 -24.32 2.41
C THR A 318 4.57 -24.46 3.83
N PHE A 319 3.69 -24.68 4.81
CA PHE A 319 4.11 -25.01 6.17
C PHE A 319 4.99 -26.27 6.21
N LEU A 320 4.55 -27.34 5.55
CA LEU A 320 5.31 -28.58 5.50
C LEU A 320 6.68 -28.38 4.84
N SER A 321 6.74 -27.53 3.82
CA SER A 321 7.99 -27.15 3.13
C SER A 321 8.95 -26.43 4.08
N TYR A 322 8.47 -25.52 4.94
CA TYR A 322 9.31 -24.92 5.97
C TYR A 322 9.90 -25.96 6.92
N LYS A 323 9.09 -26.92 7.38
CA LYS A 323 9.58 -27.98 8.28
C LYS A 323 10.62 -28.88 7.60
N LEU A 324 10.33 -29.36 6.40
CA LEU A 324 11.18 -30.32 5.68
C LEU A 324 12.50 -29.71 5.20
N LEU A 325 12.47 -28.46 4.71
CA LEU A 325 13.65 -27.80 4.17
C LEU A 325 14.45 -27.03 5.23
N ALA A 326 13.80 -26.43 6.22
CA ALA A 326 14.49 -25.58 7.21
C ALA A 326 15.00 -26.36 8.44
N ARG A 327 14.58 -27.61 8.64
CA ARG A 327 14.85 -28.42 9.86
C ARG A 327 14.56 -27.66 11.16
N GLU A 328 13.56 -26.78 11.16
CA GLU A 328 13.18 -26.04 12.36
C GLU A 328 12.49 -26.97 13.37
N GLU A 329 12.82 -26.80 14.66
CA GLU A 329 12.10 -27.42 15.76
C GLU A 329 10.65 -26.90 15.83
N PHE A 330 9.75 -27.69 16.40
CA PHE A 330 8.33 -27.33 16.54
C PHE A 330 8.18 -26.03 17.34
N ASN A 331 8.05 -24.92 16.62
CA ASN A 331 7.76 -23.63 17.21
C ASN A 331 6.24 -23.49 17.34
N ALA A 332 5.76 -23.11 18.53
CA ALA A 332 4.33 -23.06 18.84
C ALA A 332 3.55 -22.15 17.88
N GLU A 333 4.15 -21.05 17.45
CA GLU A 333 3.60 -20.11 16.46
C GLU A 333 3.13 -20.81 15.18
N ILE A 334 3.95 -21.74 14.68
CA ILE A 334 3.68 -22.38 13.40
C ILE A 334 2.60 -23.45 13.53
N VAL A 335 2.58 -24.18 14.66
CA VAL A 335 1.50 -25.13 14.98
C VAL A 335 0.16 -24.40 15.09
N VAL A 336 0.14 -23.25 15.76
CA VAL A 336 -1.06 -22.41 15.90
C VAL A 336 -1.58 -21.99 14.52
N LEU A 337 -0.72 -21.58 13.59
CA LEU A 337 -1.13 -21.21 12.23
C LEU A 337 -1.74 -22.37 11.44
N VAL A 338 -1.18 -23.58 11.56
CA VAL A 338 -1.74 -24.77 10.90
C VAL A 338 -3.11 -25.10 11.48
N LEU A 339 -3.25 -25.03 12.80
CA LEU A 339 -4.54 -25.22 13.47
C LEU A 339 -5.54 -24.18 13.00
N ILE A 340 -5.17 -22.90 12.94
CA ILE A 340 -6.04 -21.82 12.43
C ILE A 340 -6.44 -22.12 10.98
N ASN A 341 -5.52 -22.51 10.10
CA ASN A 341 -5.84 -22.88 8.72
C ASN A 341 -6.85 -24.03 8.64
N SER A 342 -6.67 -25.06 9.47
CA SER A 342 -7.62 -26.17 9.60
C SER A 342 -8.98 -25.70 10.11
N PHE A 343 -9.03 -24.93 11.19
CA PHE A 343 -10.28 -24.40 11.75
C PHE A 343 -11.03 -23.55 10.73
N ILE A 344 -10.34 -22.67 9.99
CA ILE A 344 -10.97 -21.85 8.96
C ILE A 344 -11.54 -22.74 7.84
N PHE A 345 -10.75 -23.70 7.33
CA PHE A 345 -11.21 -24.61 6.28
C PHE A 345 -12.41 -25.46 6.72
N TYR A 346 -12.36 -26.08 7.90
CA TYR A 346 -13.48 -26.86 8.43
C TYR A 346 -14.70 -26.00 8.74
N GLY A 347 -14.51 -24.79 9.27
CA GLY A 347 -15.60 -23.85 9.56
C GLY A 347 -16.34 -23.44 8.29
N PHE A 348 -15.62 -23.01 7.25
CA PHE A 348 -16.24 -22.71 5.95
C PHE A 348 -16.80 -23.97 5.28
N GLY A 349 -16.10 -25.09 5.35
CA GLY A 349 -16.57 -26.36 4.79
C GLY A 349 -17.91 -26.80 5.38
N TYR A 350 -18.04 -26.73 6.70
CA TYR A 350 -19.31 -26.99 7.40
C TYR A 350 -20.40 -26.00 6.97
N ALA A 351 -20.13 -24.69 7.00
CA ALA A 351 -21.10 -23.67 6.63
C ALA A 351 -21.57 -23.79 5.16
N ILE A 352 -20.66 -24.13 4.25
CA ILE A 352 -20.96 -24.38 2.83
C ILE A 352 -21.83 -25.63 2.66
N LEU A 353 -21.53 -26.72 3.35
CA LEU A 353 -22.32 -27.96 3.27
C LEU A 353 -23.71 -27.80 3.88
N ASP A 354 -23.81 -27.13 5.03
CA ASP A 354 -25.06 -26.87 5.73
C ASP A 354 -26.01 -26.02 4.90
N SER A 355 -25.47 -25.01 4.20
CA SER A 355 -26.26 -24.12 3.33
C SER A 355 -27.01 -24.83 2.18
N ARG A 356 -26.67 -26.08 1.86
CA ARG A 356 -27.33 -26.88 0.82
C ARG A 356 -28.38 -27.86 1.37
N GLY A 357 -28.69 -27.80 2.66
CA GLY A 357 -29.52 -28.81 3.33
C GLY A 357 -28.87 -30.21 3.31
N ALA A 358 -27.55 -30.31 3.12
CA ALA A 358 -26.86 -31.60 3.01
C ALA A 358 -27.01 -32.48 4.27
N PHE A 359 -27.33 -31.85 5.40
CA PHE A 359 -27.57 -32.51 6.68
C PHE A 359 -29.06 -32.73 7.01
N GLU A 360 -30.01 -32.17 6.24
CA GLU A 360 -31.46 -32.41 6.46
C GLU A 360 -31.84 -33.90 6.45
N PRO A 361 -31.28 -34.76 5.57
CA PRO A 361 -31.57 -36.20 5.60
C PRO A 361 -31.02 -36.94 6.84
N TYR A 362 -30.15 -36.30 7.63
CA TYR A 362 -29.49 -36.89 8.79
C TYR A 362 -29.95 -36.29 10.13
N LEU A 363 -30.91 -35.35 10.10
CA LEU A 363 -31.42 -34.67 11.29
C LEU A 363 -32.59 -35.39 11.99
N GLY A 364 -33.00 -36.57 11.48
CA GLY A 364 -33.97 -37.45 12.13
C GLY A 364 -35.40 -37.20 11.72
#